data_AF-U6RKS7-F1
#
_entry.id   AF-U6RKS7-F1
#
_cell.length_a   1.000
_cell.length_b   1.000
_cell.length_c   1.000
_cell.angle_alpha   90.00
_cell.angle_beta   90.00
_cell.angle_gamma   90.00
#
_symmetry.space_group_name_H-M   'P 1'
#
loop_
_entity.id
_entity.type
_entity.pdbx_description
1 polymer ?
#
loop_
_entity_poly.entity_id
_entity_poly.type
_entity_poly.pdbx_seq_one_letter_code
_entity_poly.pdbx_strand_id
1 'polypeptide(L)'
;MKRSIVTVVYNDVCGIRETINSVLEQSYDNIEFIVVDGGSTDGTIQVIEEYFNQIAYFISEPDRGVYDAMNKGANVATGEWIIYMNSGDCLGHLQKPVFSQISLRV
;
A
#
# COMPACT_ATOMS: atom_id res chain seq x y z
N MET A 1 -16.29 2.23 -6.48
CA MET A 1 -15.71 3.25 -5.57
C MET A 1 -14.21 3.04 -5.54
N LYS A 2 -13.40 3.99 -6.01
CA LYS A 2 -11.95 3.81 -6.06
C LYS A 2 -11.39 3.72 -4.63
N ARG A 3 -10.47 2.77 -4.38
CA ARG A 3 -9.80 2.61 -3.08
C ARG A 3 -8.31 2.89 -3.26
N SER A 4 -7.79 3.83 -2.49
CA SER A 4 -6.35 4.10 -2.45
C SER A 4 -5.74 3.27 -1.34
N ILE A 5 -4.76 2.45 -1.69
CA ILE A 5 -3.95 1.71 -0.73
C ILE A 5 -2.62 2.43 -0.65
N VAL A 6 -2.31 2.96 0.52
CA VAL A 6 -1.06 3.67 0.81
C VAL A 6 -0.19 2.75 1.65
N THR A 7 0.86 2.21 1.03
CA THR A 7 1.88 1.42 1.73
C THR A 7 3.08 2.29 2.05
N VAL A 8 3.50 2.27 3.32
CA VAL A 8 4.70 2.96 3.79
C VAL A 8 5.78 1.94 4.15
N VAL A 9 7.02 2.24 3.78
CA VAL A 9 8.14 1.29 3.96
C VAL A 9 9.44 2.02 4.29
N TYR A 10 10.28 1.40 5.11
CA TYR A 10 11.67 1.80 5.33
C TYR A 10 12.53 0.58 5.69
N ASN A 11 13.51 0.28 4.83
CA ASN A 11 14.43 -0.86 4.91
C ASN A 11 13.74 -2.20 5.23
N ASP A 12 12.86 -2.64 4.32
CA ASP A 12 12.16 -3.91 4.46
C ASP A 12 11.89 -4.58 3.09
N VAL A 13 12.95 -5.13 2.51
CA VAL A 13 12.94 -5.88 1.23
C VAL A 13 11.90 -7.00 1.21
N CYS A 14 11.78 -7.76 2.30
CA CYS A 14 10.90 -8.93 2.34
C CYS A 14 9.44 -8.51 2.49
N GLY A 15 9.15 -7.65 3.47
CA GLY A 15 7.78 -7.23 3.75
C GLY A 15 7.18 -6.45 2.59
N ILE A 16 7.95 -5.61 1.89
CA ILE A 16 7.38 -4.82 0.79
C ILE A 16 6.95 -5.70 -0.37
N ARG A 17 7.70 -6.76 -0.64
CA ARG A 17 7.36 -7.72 -1.68
C ARG A 17 6.06 -8.45 -1.36
N GLU A 18 5.92 -8.92 -0.11
CA GLU A 18 4.71 -9.58 0.36
C GLU A 18 3.50 -8.64 0.30
N THR A 19 3.64 -7.40 0.78
CA THR A 19 2.58 -6.40 0.74
C THR A 19 2.15 -6.09 -0.69
N ILE A 20 3.10 -5.80 -1.60
CA ILE A 20 2.81 -5.53 -3.02
C ILE A 20 2.05 -6.71 -3.64
N ASN A 21 2.54 -7.94 -3.47
CA ASN A 21 1.88 -9.12 -4.03
C ASN A 21 0.45 -9.25 -3.49
N SER A 22 0.23 -9.07 -2.18
CA SER A 22 -1.11 -9.16 -1.58
C SER A 22 -2.10 -8.13 -2.16
N VAL A 23 -1.61 -6.94 -2.53
CA VAL A 23 -2.43 -5.88 -3.16
C VAL A 23 -2.74 -6.24 -4.61
N LEU A 24 -1.75 -6.70 -5.37
CA LEU A 24 -1.91 -7.05 -6.78
C LEU A 24 -2.78 -8.30 -6.99
N GLU A 25 -2.85 -9.18 -5.99
CA GLU A 25 -3.69 -10.39 -6.02
C GLU A 25 -5.15 -10.12 -5.62
N GLN A 26 -5.52 -8.87 -5.31
CA GLN A 26 -6.90 -8.54 -5.01
C GLN A 26 -7.80 -8.64 -6.25
N SER A 27 -8.94 -9.32 -6.10
CA SER A 27 -9.97 -9.41 -7.15
C SER A 27 -10.80 -8.14 -7.33
N TYR A 28 -10.49 -7.08 -6.58
CA TYR A 28 -11.19 -5.80 -6.70
C TYR A 28 -10.45 -4.89 -7.69
N ASP A 29 -11.05 -4.65 -8.85
CA ASP A 29 -10.34 -4.04 -9.99
C ASP A 29 -10.05 -2.52 -9.86
N ASN A 30 -10.60 -1.84 -8.86
CA ASN A 30 -10.54 -0.37 -8.76
C ASN A 30 -9.67 0.08 -7.57
N ILE A 31 -8.42 -0.39 -7.58
CA ILE A 31 -7.38 -0.05 -6.61
C ILE A 31 -6.43 0.97 -7.23
N GLU A 32 -6.11 2.01 -6.47
CA GLU A 32 -4.95 2.86 -6.69
C GLU A 32 -3.92 2.50 -5.64
N PHE A 33 -2.76 2.02 -6.08
CA PHE A 33 -1.71 1.59 -5.19
C PHE A 33 -0.59 2.63 -5.12
N ILE A 34 -0.34 3.12 -3.92
CA ILE A 34 0.60 4.20 -3.62
C ILE A 34 1.65 3.64 -2.67
N VAL A 35 2.92 3.80 -3.00
CA VAL A 35 4.05 3.37 -2.17
C VAL A 35 4.89 4.58 -1.78
N VAL A 36 5.10 4.77 -0.48
CA VAL A 36 5.94 5.82 0.08
C VAL A 36 7.09 5.15 0.82
N ASP A 37 8.30 5.33 0.29
CA ASP A 37 9.53 4.80 0.87
C ASP A 37 10.28 5.89 1.64
N GLY A 38 10.70 5.59 2.87
CA GLY A 38 11.38 6.52 3.77
C GLY A 38 12.85 6.77 3.46
N GLY A 39 13.29 6.56 2.21
CA GLY A 39 14.69 6.67 1.80
C GLY A 39 15.50 5.41 2.11
N SER A 40 14.97 4.24 1.76
CA SER A 40 15.61 2.95 2.04
C SER A 40 16.94 2.76 1.30
N THR A 41 17.83 1.94 1.88
CA THR A 41 19.19 1.67 1.37
C THR A 41 19.55 0.19 1.34
N ASP A 42 18.63 -0.68 1.70
CA ASP A 42 18.85 -2.12 1.91
C ASP A 42 18.48 -3.00 0.71
N GLY A 43 17.98 -2.41 -0.38
CA GLY A 43 17.43 -3.15 -1.51
C GLY A 43 15.93 -2.93 -1.74
N THR A 44 15.24 -2.29 -0.79
CA THR A 44 13.77 -2.08 -0.85
C THR A 44 13.34 -1.37 -2.12
N ILE A 45 14.05 -0.30 -2.52
CA ILE A 45 13.72 0.48 -3.72
C ILE A 45 13.81 -0.39 -4.98
N GLN A 46 14.86 -1.22 -5.08
CA GLN A 46 15.07 -2.13 -6.21
C GLN A 46 13.94 -3.14 -6.33
N VAL A 47 13.39 -3.61 -5.21
CA VAL A 47 12.20 -4.46 -5.22
C VAL A 47 10.99 -3.70 -5.74
N ILE A 48 10.75 -2.47 -5.28
CA ILE A 48 9.59 -1.65 -5.71
C ILE A 48 9.67 -1.34 -7.22
N GLU A 49 10.87 -1.08 -7.73
CA GLU A 49 11.15 -0.83 -9.16
C GLU A 49 10.65 -1.96 -10.07
N GLU A 50 10.70 -3.22 -9.61
CA GLU A 50 10.17 -4.38 -10.35
C GLU A 50 8.65 -4.28 -10.61
N TYR A 51 7.92 -3.47 -9.82
CA TYR A 51 6.47 -3.35 -9.85
C TYR A 51 5.96 -1.96 -10.26
N PHE A 52 6.82 -1.08 -10.79
CA PHE A 52 6.42 0.30 -11.15
C PHE A 52 5.23 0.38 -12.11
N ASN A 53 5.09 -0.59 -13.01
CA ASN A 53 3.96 -0.62 -13.95
C ASN A 53 2.61 -0.92 -13.27
N GLN A 54 2.62 -1.42 -12.03
CA GLN A 54 1.44 -1.73 -11.23
C GLN A 54 1.23 -0.76 -10.05
N ILE A 55 2.17 0.17 -9.83
CA ILE A 55 2.10 1.17 -8.77
C ILE A 55 1.66 2.50 -9.38
N ALA A 56 0.57 3.06 -8.88
CA ALA A 56 0.00 4.31 -9.39
C ALA A 56 0.84 5.54 -8.98
N TYR A 57 1.49 5.48 -7.82
CA TYR A 57 2.39 6.53 -7.36
C TYR A 57 3.50 5.95 -6.47
N PHE A 58 4.73 6.38 -6.70
CA PHE A 58 5.88 6.04 -5.87
C PHE A 58 6.68 7.30 -5.55
N ILE A 59 7.12 7.40 -4.30
CA ILE A 59 8.13 8.37 -3.87
C ILE A 59 9.08 7.71 -2.87
N SER A 60 10.37 8.04 -2.95
CA SER A 60 11.38 7.67 -1.97
C SER A 60 12.12 8.91 -1.48
N GLU A 61 11.96 9.23 -0.20
CA GLU A 61 12.67 10.32 0.46
C GLU A 61 12.59 10.14 1.99
N PRO A 62 13.55 10.71 2.77
CA PRO A 62 13.49 10.62 4.22
C PRO A 62 12.18 11.14 4.82
N ASP A 63 11.66 10.41 5.80
CA ASP A 63 10.46 10.76 6.55
C ASP A 63 10.77 11.13 7.99
N ARG A 64 9.90 11.93 8.62
CA ARG A 64 9.95 12.23 10.07
C ARG A 64 9.21 11.18 10.92
N GLY A 65 9.07 9.98 10.39
CA GLY A 65 8.34 8.86 10.97
C GLY A 65 7.12 8.44 10.13
N VAL A 66 6.48 7.33 10.54
CA VAL A 66 5.43 6.64 9.78
C VAL A 66 4.26 7.54 9.37
N TYR A 67 3.84 8.48 10.22
CA TYR A 67 2.73 9.38 9.91
C TYR A 67 3.08 10.44 8.86
N ASP A 68 4.35 10.85 8.78
CA ASP A 68 4.83 11.75 7.72
C ASP A 68 4.71 11.04 6.36
N ALA A 69 5.14 9.78 6.30
CA ALA A 69 5.00 8.91 5.14
C ALA A 69 3.52 8.70 4.73
N MET A 70 2.66 8.37 5.71
CA MET A 70 1.23 8.20 5.48
C MET A 70 0.58 9.49 4.94
N ASN A 71 0.93 10.65 5.50
CA ASN A 71 0.40 11.93 5.03
C ASN A 71 0.85 12.25 3.59
N LYS A 72 2.10 11.93 3.21
CA LYS A 72 2.57 12.07 1.83
C LYS A 72 1.71 11.25 0.87
N GLY A 73 1.43 9.99 1.24
CA GLY A 73 0.54 9.12 0.45
C GLY A 73 -0.91 9.62 0.41
N ALA A 74 -1.44 10.13 1.51
CA ALA A 74 -2.78 10.70 1.59
C ALA A 74 -2.97 11.91 0.67
N ASN A 75 -1.95 12.77 0.57
CA ASN A 75 -1.99 13.98 -0.26
C ASN A 75 -2.10 13.71 -1.76
N VAL A 76 -1.66 12.54 -2.22
CA VAL A 76 -1.71 12.14 -3.63
C VAL A 76 -2.84 11.14 -3.93
N ALA A 77 -3.47 10.59 -2.89
CA ALA A 77 -4.57 9.65 -3.04
C ALA A 77 -5.82 10.32 -3.65
N THR A 78 -6.43 9.63 -4.61
CA THR A 78 -7.65 10.11 -5.31
C THR A 78 -8.85 9.19 -5.12
N GLY A 79 -8.68 8.11 -4.36
CA GLY A 79 -9.75 7.20 -3.98
C GLY A 79 -10.74 7.82 -2.99
N GLU A 80 -11.95 7.26 -2.97
CA GLU A 80 -12.99 7.66 -2.01
C GLU A 80 -12.66 7.16 -0.59
N TRP A 81 -11.85 6.10 -0.51
CA TRP A 81 -11.37 5.50 0.73
C TRP A 81 -9.85 5.34 0.65
N ILE A 82 -9.18 5.63 1.77
CA ILE A 82 -7.75 5.34 1.95
C ILE A 82 -7.61 4.19 2.95
N ILE A 83 -6.79 3.21 2.59
CA ILE A 83 -6.33 2.13 3.46
C ILE A 83 -4.83 2.33 3.64
N TYR A 84 -4.38 2.51 4.87
CA TYR A 84 -2.95 2.54 5.18
C TYR A 84 -2.45 1.13 5.49
N MET A 85 -1.28 0.79 4.99
CA MET A 85 -0.57 -0.45 5.30
C MET A 85 0.90 -0.15 5.56
N ASN A 86 1.50 -0.80 6.54
CA ASN A 86 2.96 -0.84 6.62
C ASN A 86 3.47 -1.95 5.69
N SER A 87 4.74 -1.86 5.34
CA SER A 87 5.46 -3.01 4.78
C SER A 87 5.33 -4.23 5.69
N GLY A 88 5.10 -5.40 5.10
CA GLY A 88 4.84 -6.66 5.80
C GLY A 88 3.36 -6.91 6.12
N ASP A 89 2.50 -5.89 6.08
CA ASP A 89 1.05 -6.09 6.16
C ASP A 89 0.53 -6.71 4.84
N CYS A 90 -0.49 -7.56 4.94
CA CYS A 90 -1.10 -8.21 3.78
C CYS A 90 -2.62 -8.04 3.77
N LEU A 91 -3.19 -7.78 2.60
CA LEU A 91 -4.62 -7.91 2.40
C LEU A 91 -5.00 -9.38 2.32
N GLY A 92 -5.94 -9.80 3.15
CA GLY A 92 -6.49 -11.15 3.07
C GLY A 92 -7.26 -11.35 1.75
N HIS A 93 -7.18 -12.55 1.18
CA HIS A 93 -8.08 -12.94 0.10
C HIS A 93 -9.49 -13.10 0.65
N LEU A 94 -10.36 -12.13 0.41
CA LEU A 94 -11.79 -12.30 0.67
C LEU A 94 -12.35 -13.30 -0.33
N GLN A 95 -12.37 -14.59 0.02
CA GLN A 95 -13.23 -15.56 -0.66
C GLN A 95 -14.66 -15.06 -0.56
N LYS A 96 -15.28 -14.70 -1.69
CA LYS A 96 -16.72 -14.40 -1.70
C LYS A 96 -17.53 -15.69 -1.85
N PRO A 97 -18.65 -15.85 -1.11
CA PRO A 97 -19.28 -14.84 -0.27
C PRO A 97 -19.39 -15.28 1.20
N VAL A 98 -18.72 -14.58 2.11
CA VAL A 98 -19.31 -14.33 3.43
C VAL A 98 -19.68 -12.85 3.49
N PHE A 99 -20.73 -12.52 2.74
CA PHE A 99 -21.48 -11.29 2.95
C PHE A 99 -22.55 -11.54 4.01
N SER A 100 -22.17 -11.38 5.28
CA SER A 100 -23.04 -10.76 6.30
C SER A 100 -22.21 -10.53 7.55
N GLN A 101 -22.20 -9.28 8.05
CA GLN A 101 -21.50 -8.83 9.26
C GLN A 101 -19.99 -8.71 9.00
N ILE A 102 -19.41 -7.53 8.80
CA ILE A 102 -19.29 -6.46 9.80
C ILE A 102 -19.17 -5.13 9.03
N SER A 103 -20.18 -4.25 9.16
CA SER A 103 -19.94 -2.81 9.02
C SER A 103 -19.91 -2.25 10.44
N LEU A 104 -18.72 -1.95 10.95
CA LEU A 104 -18.62 -0.99 12.04
C LEU A 104 -18.73 0.39 11.39
N ARG A 105 -19.93 0.96 11.43
CA ARG A 105 -20.10 2.40 11.37
C ARG A 105 -19.53 2.96 12.67
N VAL A 106 -18.61 3.92 12.55
CA VAL A 106 -18.40 4.93 13.58
C VAL A 106 -19.36 6.07 13.30
#